data_AF-S7QLH7-F1
#
_entry.id   AF-S7QLH7-F1
#
_cell.length_a   1.000
_cell.length_b   1.000
_cell.length_c   1.000
_cell.angle_alpha   90.00
_cell.angle_beta   90.00
_cell.angle_gamma   90.00
#
_symmetry.space_group_name_H-M   'P 1'
#
loop_
_entity.id
_entity.type
_entity.pdbx_description
1 polymer ?
#
loop_
_entity_poly.entity_id
_entity_poly.type
_entity_poly.pdbx_seq_one_letter_code
_entity_poly.pdbx_strand_id
1 'polypeptide(L)'
;MQELILNAHLSYVAKRTFVFDNYTWNRDLSQEYSDFNGKLIPSRIPLTALINGPIVGDSFPKGEVHPRAVRKEFWEKVCPERTIIHGSEVTSSLPSEAPASQVMQAWVDKLNSIEDRCVELDMYSAQIFEIWIFGSKRVLDIWPSLRVSPILTQFHWSPLIHSAVEYNSHLFATTTFLSSLLSSLPIISPFFQTNYNPTSLDQYKPIPGLLALHIRRGDFVDHCHHLAKWSSLYNGFNSFPDLPDKFEPPPGGGWGTTTPENDAIYLQHCFPSVEQIVERVSQVRNDEQARLRRRGGALRSVFIMTNGKAEWVDELKEALRQRALAEGREWENVASSRDLVLSREQKYVAQAVDMVIGQRAQVIIGNGFSSLTSNVVMLRMANNIHPDTNRFW
;
A
#
# COMPACT_ATOMS: atom_id res chain seq x y z
N MET A 1 2.12 7.09 -2.32
CA MET A 1 2.40 6.70 -0.92
C MET A 1 3.87 6.37 -0.70
N GLN A 2 4.49 5.48 -1.48
CA GLN A 2 5.94 5.18 -1.36
C GLN A 2 6.82 6.45 -1.39
N GLU A 3 6.65 7.29 -2.43
CA GLU A 3 7.37 8.57 -2.56
C GLU A 3 7.12 9.51 -1.36
N LEU A 4 5.87 9.64 -0.91
CA LEU A 4 5.51 10.43 0.27
C LEU A 4 6.27 9.96 1.52
N ILE A 5 6.33 8.64 1.76
CA ILE A 5 7.04 8.06 2.91
C ILE A 5 8.54 8.27 2.80
N LEU A 6 9.13 8.08 1.61
CA LEU A 6 10.57 8.31 1.42
C LEU A 6 10.95 9.79 1.53
N ASN A 7 10.15 10.70 1.00
CA ASN A 7 10.39 12.14 1.13
C ASN A 7 10.27 12.60 2.59
N ALA A 8 9.28 12.10 3.33
CA ALA A 8 9.16 12.38 4.75
C ALA A 8 10.33 11.78 5.56
N HIS A 9 10.78 10.57 5.20
CA HIS A 9 11.96 9.96 5.80
C HIS A 9 13.23 10.77 5.49
N LEU A 10 13.37 11.28 4.26
CA LEU A 10 14.48 12.16 3.88
C LEU A 10 14.51 13.42 4.73
N SER A 11 13.38 14.11 4.85
CA SER A 11 13.29 15.30 5.71
C SER A 11 13.65 14.99 7.15
N TYR A 12 13.17 13.86 7.68
CA TYR A 12 13.52 13.39 9.02
C TYR A 12 15.04 13.16 9.19
N VAL A 13 15.69 12.47 8.25
CA VAL A 13 17.14 12.20 8.31
C VAL A 13 17.96 13.49 8.13
N ALA A 14 17.51 14.39 7.26
CA ALA A 14 18.11 15.70 7.05
C ALA A 14 17.80 16.71 8.17
N LYS A 15 17.08 16.31 9.23
CA LYS A 15 16.66 17.16 10.36
C LYS A 15 15.89 18.40 9.93
N ARG A 16 15.12 18.29 8.84
CA ARG A 16 14.27 19.34 8.29
C ARG A 16 12.81 18.97 8.45
N THR A 17 11.95 19.96 8.65
CA THR A 17 10.50 19.76 8.65
C THR A 17 10.03 19.29 7.29
N PHE A 18 9.31 18.16 7.24
CA PHE A 18 8.62 17.75 6.03
C PHE A 18 7.41 18.66 5.77
N VAL A 19 7.24 19.09 4.52
CA VAL A 19 6.07 19.86 4.08
C VAL A 19 5.19 18.91 3.27
N PHE A 20 3.98 18.65 3.76
CA PHE A 20 3.06 17.74 3.08
C PHE A 20 1.95 18.50 2.37
N ASP A 21 1.59 17.97 1.20
CA ASP A 21 0.47 18.43 0.39
C ASP A 21 -0.74 17.51 0.56
N ASN A 22 -1.92 18.05 0.25
CA ASN A 22 -3.14 17.25 0.12
C ASN A 22 -3.01 16.29 -1.08
N TYR A 23 -3.74 15.17 -1.03
CA TYR A 23 -3.87 14.31 -2.21
C TYR A 23 -4.61 15.08 -3.30
N THR A 24 -3.94 15.37 -4.42
CA THR A 24 -4.35 16.41 -5.36
C THR A 24 -4.44 15.87 -6.78
N TRP A 25 -5.64 15.89 -7.35
CA TRP A 25 -5.92 15.67 -8.78
C TRP A 25 -5.73 16.94 -9.60
N ASN A 26 -6.13 18.08 -9.04
CA ASN A 26 -6.01 19.39 -9.69
C ASN A 26 -5.52 20.43 -8.68
N ARG A 27 -4.47 21.18 -9.06
CA ARG A 27 -3.85 22.22 -8.25
C ARG A 27 -4.56 23.58 -8.37
N ASP A 28 -5.42 23.78 -9.37
CA ASP A 28 -6.21 24.99 -9.52
C ASP A 28 -7.21 25.11 -8.36
N LEU A 29 -6.96 26.07 -7.46
CA LEU A 29 -7.77 26.29 -6.26
C LEU A 29 -9.21 26.73 -6.58
N SER A 30 -9.46 27.27 -7.78
CA SER A 30 -10.82 27.63 -8.23
C SER A 30 -11.66 26.42 -8.65
N GLN A 31 -11.02 25.27 -8.90
CA GLN A 31 -11.69 24.04 -9.35
C GLN A 31 -11.79 23.02 -8.21
N GLU A 32 -12.92 23.00 -7.50
CA GLU A 32 -13.16 22.10 -6.37
C GLU A 32 -13.30 20.62 -6.77
N TYR A 33 -13.74 20.35 -8.00
CA TYR A 33 -13.96 19.01 -8.52
C TYR A 33 -13.20 18.78 -9.82
N SER A 34 -12.78 17.54 -10.03
CA SER A 34 -12.14 17.03 -11.25
C SER A 34 -13.01 15.94 -11.87
N ASP A 35 -12.91 15.75 -13.19
CA ASP A 35 -13.53 14.60 -13.84
C ASP A 35 -12.61 13.37 -13.76
N PHE A 36 -13.18 12.24 -13.41
CA PHE A 36 -12.51 10.94 -13.47
C PHE A 36 -13.44 9.92 -14.11
N ASN A 37 -13.21 9.63 -15.39
CA ASN A 37 -14.03 8.72 -16.20
C ASN A 37 -15.51 9.12 -16.22
N GLY A 38 -15.81 10.41 -16.42
CA GLY A 38 -17.17 10.94 -16.47
C GLY A 38 -17.84 11.08 -15.10
N LYS A 39 -17.08 10.96 -14.01
CA LYS A 39 -17.56 11.14 -12.64
C LYS A 39 -16.82 12.27 -11.96
N LEU A 40 -17.57 13.19 -11.35
CA LEU A 40 -17.01 14.23 -10.51
C LEU A 40 -16.42 13.65 -9.23
N ILE A 41 -15.15 13.95 -9.00
CA ILE A 41 -14.42 13.63 -7.77
C ILE A 41 -13.84 14.92 -7.16
N PRO A 42 -13.64 15.01 -5.83
CA PRO A 42 -12.94 16.14 -5.24
C PRO A 42 -11.55 16.30 -5.84
N SER A 43 -11.21 17.52 -6.26
CA SER A 43 -9.87 17.82 -6.80
C SER A 43 -8.77 17.64 -5.77
N ARG A 44 -9.10 17.78 -4.48
CA ARG A 44 -8.18 17.76 -3.36
C ARG A 44 -8.81 17.02 -2.19
N ILE A 45 -8.09 16.07 -1.61
CA ILE A 45 -8.49 15.32 -0.42
C ILE A 45 -7.43 15.58 0.65
N PRO A 46 -7.81 16.04 1.87
CA PRO A 46 -6.86 16.21 2.95
C PRO A 46 -6.02 14.95 3.15
N LEU A 47 -4.70 15.07 3.19
CA LEU A 47 -3.85 13.89 3.38
C LEU A 47 -4.14 13.20 4.73
N THR A 48 -4.56 13.98 5.73
CA THR A 48 -5.05 13.51 7.04
C THR A 48 -6.35 12.71 6.98
N ALA A 49 -7.10 12.76 5.86
CA ALA A 49 -8.24 11.89 5.64
C ALA A 49 -7.81 10.47 5.21
N LEU A 50 -6.58 10.30 4.74
CA LEU A 50 -6.02 9.01 4.32
C LEU A 50 -5.15 8.41 5.42
N ILE A 51 -4.20 9.18 5.95
CA ILE A 51 -3.14 8.71 6.83
C ILE A 51 -2.98 9.66 8.03
N ASN A 52 -2.33 9.15 9.07
CA ASN A 52 -1.91 9.87 10.26
C ASN A 52 -0.47 9.46 10.62
N GLY A 53 0.07 10.08 11.67
CA GLY A 53 1.46 9.93 12.10
C GLY A 53 2.30 11.17 11.82
N PRO A 54 3.59 11.16 12.19
CA PRO A 54 4.49 12.30 12.05
C PRO A 54 4.59 12.85 10.61
N ILE A 55 4.33 11.99 9.62
CA ILE A 55 4.28 12.33 8.19
C ILE A 55 3.25 13.41 7.83
N VAL A 56 2.18 13.55 8.63
CA VAL A 56 1.14 14.58 8.48
C VAL A 56 1.00 15.48 9.71
N GLY A 57 2.05 15.55 10.53
CA GLY A 57 2.16 16.55 11.61
C GLY A 57 1.72 16.07 12.99
N ASP A 58 1.53 14.76 13.21
CA ASP A 58 1.43 14.23 14.57
C ASP A 58 2.78 14.35 15.31
N SER A 59 2.74 14.17 16.63
CA SER A 59 3.96 14.21 17.45
C SER A 59 4.87 13.02 17.14
N PHE A 60 6.18 13.26 17.16
CA PHE A 60 7.14 12.17 17.23
C PHE A 60 7.07 11.43 18.59
N PRO A 61 7.56 10.17 18.66
CA PRO A 61 7.63 9.41 19.90
C PRO A 61 8.38 10.15 21.01
N LYS A 62 8.08 9.81 22.27
CA LYS A 62 8.77 10.40 23.43
C LYS A 62 10.29 10.17 23.32
N GLY A 63 11.06 11.24 23.42
CA GLY A 63 12.52 11.22 23.31
C GLY A 63 13.04 11.63 21.94
N GLU A 64 12.19 11.63 20.90
CA GLU A 64 12.53 12.15 19.58
C GLU A 64 12.24 13.65 19.52
N VAL A 65 13.30 14.46 19.33
CA VAL A 65 13.18 15.91 19.19
C VAL A 65 13.31 16.27 17.72
N HIS A 66 12.18 16.26 17.02
CA HIS A 66 12.11 16.66 15.62
C HIS A 66 10.90 17.60 15.40
N PRO A 67 11.04 18.68 14.61
CA PRO A 67 9.91 19.52 14.25
C PRO A 67 8.81 18.72 13.52
N ARG A 68 7.55 19.00 13.85
CA ARG A 68 6.40 18.35 13.20
C ARG A 68 6.30 18.74 11.74
N ALA A 69 5.89 17.81 10.90
CA ALA A 69 5.54 18.11 9.51
C ALA A 69 4.44 19.17 9.46
N VAL A 70 4.49 20.05 8.45
CA VAL A 70 3.54 21.14 8.29
C VAL A 70 2.85 21.05 6.94
N ARG A 71 1.61 21.55 6.88
CA ARG A 71 0.89 21.69 5.62
C ARG A 71 1.54 22.76 4.76
N LYS A 72 1.49 22.57 3.44
CA LYS A 72 2.01 23.54 2.47
C LYS A 72 1.51 24.97 2.69
N GLU A 73 0.22 25.16 2.98
CA GLU A 73 -0.37 26.49 3.16
C GLU A 73 0.17 27.21 4.41
N PHE A 74 0.64 26.46 5.41
CA PHE A 74 1.35 27.05 6.56
C PHE A 74 2.78 27.39 6.17
N TRP A 75 3.47 26.47 5.49
CA TRP A 75 4.84 26.69 5.05
C TRP A 75 4.96 27.92 4.14
N GLU A 76 4.07 28.10 3.16
CA GLU A 76 4.04 29.26 2.26
C GLU A 76 3.93 30.60 3.02
N LYS A 77 3.25 30.63 4.16
CA LYS A 77 3.14 31.83 5.01
C LYS A 77 4.40 32.13 5.80
N VAL A 78 5.14 31.10 6.24
CA VAL A 78 6.32 31.25 7.11
C VAL A 78 7.65 31.12 6.36
N CYS A 79 7.60 30.84 5.06
CA CYS A 79 8.70 30.71 4.13
C CYS A 79 8.38 31.43 2.79
N PRO A 80 8.12 32.76 2.81
CA PRO A 80 7.86 33.50 1.58
C PRO A 80 9.10 33.55 0.69
N GLU A 81 10.28 33.69 1.29
CA GLU A 81 11.58 33.58 0.65
C GLU A 81 12.15 32.18 0.90
N ARG A 82 12.63 31.54 -0.17
CA ARG A 82 13.06 30.14 -0.13
C ARG A 82 14.06 29.83 -1.24
N THR A 83 14.99 28.93 -0.94
CA THR A 83 15.91 28.38 -1.93
C THR A 83 15.16 27.39 -2.80
N ILE A 84 15.15 27.62 -4.11
CA ILE A 84 14.68 26.63 -5.07
C ILE A 84 15.86 25.75 -5.47
N ILE A 85 15.69 24.44 -5.32
CA ILE A 85 16.67 23.44 -5.75
C ILE A 85 16.14 22.80 -7.02
N HIS A 86 16.97 22.71 -8.06
CA HIS A 86 16.62 21.93 -9.24
C HIS A 86 17.09 20.48 -9.02
N GLY A 87 16.18 19.51 -9.14
CA GLY A 87 16.48 18.10 -8.82
C GLY A 87 17.67 17.51 -9.56
N SER A 88 17.94 17.99 -10.78
CA SER A 88 19.10 17.58 -11.58
C SER A 88 20.44 17.93 -10.95
N GLU A 89 20.50 18.94 -10.06
CA GLU A 89 21.74 19.29 -9.33
C GLU A 89 22.26 18.12 -8.49
N VAL A 90 21.37 17.25 -8.02
CA VAL A 90 21.73 16.04 -7.26
C VAL A 90 21.74 14.83 -8.19
N THR A 91 20.66 14.61 -8.95
CA THR A 91 20.48 13.36 -9.70
C THR A 91 21.48 13.18 -10.83
N SER A 92 21.98 14.25 -11.46
CA SER A 92 22.99 14.15 -12.53
C SER A 92 24.37 13.70 -12.04
N SER A 93 24.63 13.77 -10.73
CA SER A 93 25.89 13.29 -10.13
C SER A 93 25.84 11.80 -9.73
N LEU A 94 24.65 11.19 -9.78
CA LEU A 94 24.42 9.81 -9.36
C LEU A 94 24.51 8.85 -10.56
N PRO A 95 24.96 7.60 -10.33
CA PRO A 95 24.84 6.54 -11.34
C PRO A 95 23.37 6.32 -11.76
N SER A 96 23.15 5.94 -13.03
CA SER A 96 21.78 5.66 -13.55
C SER A 96 21.01 4.66 -12.69
N GLU A 97 21.69 3.63 -12.16
CA GLU A 97 21.09 2.60 -11.32
C GLU A 97 21.41 2.77 -9.83
N ALA A 98 21.59 4.01 -9.37
CA ALA A 98 21.89 4.31 -7.98
C ALA A 98 20.83 3.68 -7.03
N PRO A 99 21.24 2.93 -6.00
CA PRO A 99 20.31 2.40 -5.00
C PRO A 99 19.67 3.54 -4.20
N ALA A 100 18.49 3.30 -3.62
CA ALA A 100 17.73 4.33 -2.92
C ALA A 100 18.49 4.95 -1.73
N SER A 101 19.37 4.20 -1.06
CA SER A 101 20.18 4.75 0.03
C SER A 101 21.20 5.78 -0.46
N GLN A 102 21.78 5.58 -1.65
CA GLN A 102 22.75 6.51 -2.25
C GLN A 102 22.04 7.79 -2.69
N VAL A 103 20.86 7.66 -3.29
CA VAL A 103 19.98 8.79 -3.62
C VAL A 103 19.62 9.56 -2.35
N MET A 104 19.19 8.86 -1.30
CA MET A 104 18.88 9.44 0.02
C MET A 104 20.08 10.21 0.58
N GLN A 105 21.28 9.61 0.61
CA GLN A 105 22.47 10.26 1.15
C GLN A 105 22.88 11.50 0.36
N ALA A 106 22.86 11.45 -0.97
CA ALA A 106 23.19 12.60 -1.81
C ALA A 106 22.22 13.78 -1.57
N TRP A 107 20.93 13.48 -1.37
CA TRP A 107 19.94 14.50 -1.00
C TRP A 107 20.13 15.02 0.43
N VAL A 108 20.47 14.16 1.40
CA VAL A 108 20.83 14.60 2.77
C VAL A 108 22.02 15.56 2.72
N ASP A 109 23.08 15.23 1.98
CA ASP A 109 24.27 16.06 1.85
C ASP A 109 23.94 17.41 1.18
N LYS A 110 23.16 17.40 0.09
CA LYS A 110 22.69 18.62 -0.56
C LYS A 110 21.87 19.49 0.39
N LEU A 111 20.90 18.90 1.10
CA LEU A 111 20.05 19.64 2.03
C LEU A 111 20.84 20.20 3.23
N ASN A 112 21.87 19.50 3.69
CA ASN A 112 22.73 19.96 4.77
C ASN A 112 23.73 21.04 4.33
N SER A 113 24.04 21.12 3.03
CA SER A 113 24.89 22.18 2.46
C SER A 113 24.20 23.54 2.35
N ILE A 114 22.88 23.59 2.54
CA ILE A 114 22.08 24.81 2.42
C ILE A 114 21.79 25.36 3.81
N GLU A 115 22.27 26.57 4.11
CA GLU A 115 22.01 27.23 5.40
C GLU A 115 20.58 27.78 5.51
N ASP A 116 19.94 28.06 4.37
CA ASP A 116 18.59 28.61 4.33
C ASP A 116 17.57 27.70 5.04
N ARG A 117 16.71 28.36 5.83
CA ARG A 117 15.67 27.71 6.61
C ARG A 117 14.66 26.97 5.73
N CYS A 118 14.32 27.55 4.59
CA CYS A 118 13.23 27.14 3.74
C CYS A 118 13.76 26.75 2.35
N VAL A 119 13.54 25.49 1.97
CA VAL A 119 13.94 24.94 0.68
C VAL A 119 12.74 24.34 -0.01
N GLU A 120 12.67 24.50 -1.33
CA GLU A 120 11.66 23.89 -2.19
C GLU A 120 12.34 23.24 -3.39
N LEU A 121 11.87 22.06 -3.76
CA LEU A 121 12.27 21.43 -5.00
C LEU A 121 11.43 22.00 -6.15
N ASP A 122 12.08 22.40 -7.24
CA ASP A 122 11.37 22.80 -8.44
C ASP A 122 10.49 21.65 -8.95
N MET A 123 9.18 21.91 -9.05
CA MET A 123 8.18 20.91 -9.46
C MET A 123 8.32 20.43 -10.91
N TYR A 124 9.07 21.16 -11.73
CA TYR A 124 9.36 20.77 -13.13
C TYR A 124 10.72 20.08 -13.29
N SER A 125 11.44 19.87 -12.18
CA SER A 125 12.75 19.23 -12.17
C SER A 125 12.67 17.73 -11.85
N ALA A 126 13.82 17.06 -11.84
CA ALA A 126 13.90 15.64 -11.52
C ALA A 126 13.36 15.33 -10.11
N GLN A 127 12.56 14.27 -9.98
CA GLN A 127 12.07 13.79 -8.68
C GLN A 127 13.23 13.33 -7.79
N ILE A 128 13.07 13.46 -6.47
CA ILE A 128 14.05 12.96 -5.48
C ILE A 128 14.20 11.45 -5.61
N PHE A 129 13.10 10.72 -5.45
CA PHE A 129 13.02 9.28 -5.68
C PHE A 129 12.15 9.05 -6.91
N GLU A 130 12.81 8.71 -8.03
CA GLU A 130 12.12 8.44 -9.29
C GLU A 130 11.33 7.13 -9.28
N ILE A 131 10.41 7.00 -10.24
CA ILE A 131 9.57 5.81 -10.40
C ILE A 131 10.37 4.51 -10.59
N TRP A 132 11.52 4.54 -11.25
CA TRP A 132 12.34 3.35 -11.52
C TRP A 132 12.98 2.74 -10.27
N ILE A 133 13.22 3.57 -9.24
CA ILE A 133 13.64 3.07 -7.92
C ILE A 133 12.53 2.19 -7.33
N PHE A 134 11.27 2.65 -7.41
CA PHE A 134 10.13 1.88 -6.92
C PHE A 134 9.79 0.68 -7.81
N GLY A 135 10.15 0.71 -9.10
CA GLY A 135 9.96 -0.39 -10.04
C GLY A 135 11.02 -1.49 -9.97
N SER A 136 11.96 -1.43 -9.03
CA SER A 136 13.10 -2.35 -8.96
C SER A 136 13.54 -2.66 -7.52
N LYS A 137 14.47 -3.60 -7.38
CA LYS A 137 15.09 -3.96 -6.09
C LYS A 137 15.91 -2.80 -5.48
N ARG A 138 16.18 -1.72 -6.23
CA ARG A 138 16.94 -0.53 -5.78
C ARG A 138 16.34 0.14 -4.56
N VAL A 139 15.02 0.10 -4.39
CA VAL A 139 14.36 0.68 -3.20
C VAL A 139 14.70 -0.09 -1.91
N LEU A 140 14.99 -1.38 -1.98
CA LEU A 140 15.13 -2.23 -0.80
C LEU A 140 16.36 -1.91 0.03
N ASP A 141 17.36 -1.29 -0.57
CA ASP A 141 18.59 -0.89 0.11
C ASP A 141 18.34 0.18 1.20
N ILE A 142 17.24 0.95 1.09
CA ILE A 142 16.83 1.91 2.12
C ILE A 142 16.08 1.26 3.28
N TRP A 143 15.68 0.00 3.15
CA TRP A 143 14.83 -0.67 4.13
C TRP A 143 15.41 -0.70 5.55
N PRO A 144 16.72 -0.95 5.78
CA PRO A 144 17.29 -0.98 7.13
C PRO A 144 17.10 0.33 7.90
N SER A 145 17.25 1.50 7.26
CA SER A 145 17.00 2.79 7.90
C SER A 145 15.50 3.12 7.97
N LEU A 146 14.76 2.81 6.91
CA LEU A 146 13.34 3.13 6.82
C LEU A 146 12.50 2.35 7.85
N ARG A 147 12.77 1.05 8.05
CA ARG A 147 11.98 0.18 8.94
C ARG A 147 12.01 0.61 10.41
N VAL A 148 13.05 1.31 10.84
CA VAL A 148 13.20 1.83 12.20
C VAL A 148 12.84 3.31 12.32
N SER A 149 12.59 3.99 11.20
CA SER A 149 12.23 5.41 11.17
C SER A 149 10.91 5.68 11.90
N PRO A 150 10.80 6.74 12.72
CA PRO A 150 9.53 7.21 13.27
C PRO A 150 8.48 7.50 12.19
N ILE A 151 8.90 7.87 10.97
CA ILE A 151 7.98 8.11 9.85
C ILE A 151 7.19 6.85 9.49
N LEU A 152 7.83 5.68 9.53
CA LEU A 152 7.18 4.41 9.19
C LEU A 152 6.64 3.69 10.42
N THR A 153 7.37 3.70 11.54
CA THR A 153 6.95 3.00 12.77
C THR A 153 5.76 3.66 13.46
N GLN A 154 5.55 4.96 13.26
CA GLN A 154 4.37 5.70 13.72
C GLN A 154 3.38 5.99 12.58
N PHE A 155 3.56 5.37 11.42
CA PHE A 155 2.55 5.44 10.37
C PHE A 155 1.29 4.73 10.84
N HIS A 156 0.14 5.39 10.69
CA HIS A 156 -1.14 4.74 10.85
C HIS A 156 -2.17 5.36 9.91
N TRP A 157 -3.27 4.65 9.67
CA TRP A 157 -4.36 5.13 8.84
C TRP A 157 -5.24 6.11 9.60
N SER A 158 -5.97 6.96 8.86
CA SER A 158 -6.87 7.94 9.47
C SER A 158 -8.06 7.26 10.18
N PRO A 159 -8.70 7.93 11.16
CA PRO A 159 -9.95 7.46 11.76
C PRO A 159 -11.07 7.24 10.73
N LEU A 160 -11.06 7.98 9.61
CA LEU A 160 -12.03 7.81 8.53
C LEU A 160 -11.89 6.43 7.86
N ILE A 161 -10.65 5.97 7.65
CA ILE A 161 -10.37 4.63 7.11
C ILE A 161 -10.71 3.57 8.15
N HIS A 162 -10.27 3.75 9.39
CA HIS A 162 -10.52 2.78 10.46
C HIS A 162 -12.00 2.55 10.72
N SER A 163 -12.81 3.61 10.76
CA SER A 163 -14.27 3.48 10.90
C SER A 163 -14.92 2.71 9.74
N ALA A 164 -14.43 2.88 8.51
CA ALA A 164 -14.92 2.09 7.36
C ALA A 164 -14.60 0.60 7.51
N VAL A 165 -13.36 0.27 7.92
CA VAL A 165 -12.92 -1.11 8.15
C VAL A 165 -13.72 -1.76 9.29
N GLU A 166 -13.92 -1.03 10.38
CA GLU A 166 -14.67 -1.53 11.55
C GLU A 166 -16.14 -1.82 11.19
N TYR A 167 -16.81 -0.88 10.52
CA TYR A 167 -18.19 -1.03 10.09
C TYR A 167 -18.39 -2.24 9.16
N ASN A 168 -17.42 -2.49 8.28
CA ASN A 168 -17.48 -3.58 7.30
C ASN A 168 -16.82 -4.89 7.79
N SER A 169 -16.40 -4.97 9.05
CA SER A 169 -15.63 -6.11 9.58
C SER A 169 -16.34 -7.46 9.46
N HIS A 170 -17.68 -7.47 9.49
CA HIS A 170 -18.50 -8.66 9.30
C HIS A 170 -18.29 -9.36 7.93
N LEU A 171 -17.75 -8.65 6.92
CA LEU A 171 -17.48 -9.21 5.60
C LEU A 171 -16.22 -10.08 5.56
N PHE A 172 -15.31 -9.94 6.53
CA PHE A 172 -13.96 -10.54 6.45
C PHE A 172 -13.39 -11.03 7.77
N ALA A 173 -14.00 -10.68 8.91
CA ALA A 173 -13.64 -11.21 10.22
C ALA A 173 -14.58 -12.37 10.58
N THR A 174 -14.01 -13.46 11.07
CA THR A 174 -14.80 -14.59 11.58
C THR A 174 -15.29 -14.25 12.99
N THR A 175 -16.60 -14.18 13.19
CA THR A 175 -17.19 -14.04 14.52
C THR A 175 -17.02 -15.34 15.29
N THR A 176 -16.11 -15.36 16.26
CA THR A 176 -16.12 -16.44 17.26
C THR A 176 -17.36 -16.29 18.16
N PHE A 177 -17.91 -17.41 18.62
CA PHE A 177 -19.05 -17.44 19.56
C PHE A 177 -18.84 -16.52 20.78
N LEU A 178 -17.62 -16.48 21.32
CA LEU A 178 -17.23 -15.57 22.41
C LEU A 178 -17.27 -14.10 22.02
N SER A 179 -16.84 -13.73 20.80
CA SER A 179 -16.92 -12.36 20.27
C SER A 179 -18.37 -11.88 20.16
N SER A 180 -19.28 -12.76 19.70
CA SER A 180 -20.72 -12.47 19.60
C SER A 180 -21.40 -12.36 20.98
N LEU A 181 -21.00 -13.18 21.95
CA LEU A 181 -21.48 -13.11 23.33
C LEU A 181 -20.98 -11.88 24.08
N LEU A 182 -19.75 -11.43 23.83
CA LEU A 182 -19.17 -10.26 24.51
C LEU A 182 -19.68 -8.94 23.92
N SER A 183 -19.98 -8.88 22.62
CA SER A 183 -20.54 -7.69 21.96
C SER A 183 -22.00 -7.41 22.30
N SER A 184 -22.74 -8.39 22.84
CA SER A 184 -24.11 -8.23 23.32
C SER A 184 -24.22 -7.77 24.79
N LEU A 185 -23.10 -7.61 25.49
CA LEU A 185 -23.06 -7.09 26.86
C LEU A 185 -22.87 -5.55 26.84
N PRO A 186 -23.82 -4.75 27.35
CA PRO A 186 -23.78 -3.28 27.28
C PRO A 186 -22.60 -2.64 28.02
N ILE A 187 -21.91 -3.39 28.88
CA ILE A 187 -20.73 -2.93 29.64
C ILE A 187 -19.43 -3.06 28.80
N ILE A 188 -19.43 -3.85 27.72
CA ILE A 188 -18.24 -4.17 26.90
C ILE A 188 -18.28 -3.47 25.53
N SER A 189 -19.43 -2.93 25.12
CA SER A 189 -19.56 -2.08 23.92
C SER A 189 -18.52 -0.92 23.85
N PRO A 190 -18.17 -0.23 24.96
CA PRO A 190 -17.12 0.79 24.95
C PRO A 190 -15.69 0.22 24.90
N PHE A 191 -15.50 -1.09 25.14
CA PHE A 191 -14.20 -1.76 24.99
C PHE A 191 -13.93 -2.18 23.53
N PHE A 192 -14.99 -2.34 22.74
CA PHE A 192 -14.89 -2.55 21.28
C PHE A 192 -14.87 -1.24 20.50
N GLN A 193 -15.44 -0.15 21.05
CA GLN A 193 -15.07 1.20 20.63
C GLN A 193 -13.61 1.43 21.04
N THR A 194 -12.69 1.15 20.13
CA THR A 194 -11.27 1.33 20.38
C THR A 194 -11.02 2.74 20.90
N ASN A 195 -10.62 2.87 22.17
CA ASN A 195 -9.86 4.01 22.62
C ASN A 195 -8.62 4.03 21.74
N TYR A 196 -8.67 4.86 20.70
CA TYR A 196 -7.62 5.03 19.70
C TYR A 196 -6.35 5.43 20.43
N ASN A 197 -5.51 4.45 20.73
CA ASN A 197 -4.20 4.66 21.28
C ASN A 197 -3.24 4.55 20.10
N PRO A 198 -2.77 5.68 19.52
CA PRO A 198 -2.09 5.74 18.22
C PRO A 198 -0.70 5.09 18.19
N THR A 199 -0.34 4.34 19.24
CA THR A 199 0.97 3.71 19.38
C THR A 199 0.80 2.23 19.72
N SER A 200 0.60 1.37 18.73
CA SER A 200 1.12 0.01 18.81
C SER A 200 1.11 -0.71 17.48
N LEU A 201 2.20 -1.45 17.22
CA LEU A 201 2.28 -2.55 16.26
C LEU A 201 1.08 -3.53 16.38
N ASP A 202 0.41 -3.55 17.53
CA ASP A 202 -0.78 -4.37 17.79
C ASP A 202 -2.02 -3.94 16.99
N GLN A 203 -2.12 -2.67 16.56
CA GLN A 203 -3.26 -2.17 15.79
C GLN A 203 -3.41 -2.89 14.44
N TYR A 204 -2.30 -3.33 13.87
CA TYR A 204 -2.24 -3.99 12.56
C TYR A 204 -1.98 -5.49 12.67
N LYS A 205 -2.29 -6.10 13.83
CA LYS A 205 -2.30 -7.55 13.99
C LYS A 205 -3.13 -8.22 12.89
N PRO A 206 -2.62 -9.31 12.29
CA PRO A 206 -3.36 -10.06 11.31
C PRO A 206 -4.71 -10.56 11.85
N ILE A 207 -5.75 -10.46 11.04
CA ILE A 207 -7.09 -11.00 11.25
C ILE A 207 -7.00 -12.51 10.98
N PRO A 208 -7.20 -13.37 12.00
CA PRO A 208 -7.07 -14.81 11.84
C PRO A 208 -8.04 -15.35 10.78
N GLY A 209 -7.52 -16.20 9.91
CA GLY A 209 -8.28 -16.87 8.86
C GLY A 209 -8.64 -16.00 7.64
N LEU A 210 -8.23 -14.73 7.59
CA LEU A 210 -8.50 -13.87 6.44
C LEU A 210 -7.43 -14.04 5.35
N LEU A 211 -7.88 -14.39 4.14
CA LEU A 211 -7.14 -14.27 2.89
C LEU A 211 -7.58 -13.00 2.14
N ALA A 212 -6.67 -12.06 1.92
CA ALA A 212 -6.95 -10.91 1.05
C ALA A 212 -6.38 -11.14 -0.36
N LEU A 213 -7.15 -10.79 -1.39
CA LEU A 213 -6.75 -10.92 -2.79
C LEU A 213 -6.72 -9.53 -3.41
N HIS A 214 -5.55 -9.03 -3.83
CA HIS A 214 -5.48 -7.80 -4.60
C HIS A 214 -5.40 -8.11 -6.08
N ILE A 215 -6.51 -7.83 -6.78
CA ILE A 215 -6.69 -8.14 -8.21
C ILE A 215 -7.02 -6.86 -8.96
N ARG A 216 -6.09 -6.42 -9.79
CA ARG A 216 -6.26 -5.23 -10.62
C ARG A 216 -6.80 -5.64 -12.00
N ARG A 217 -7.96 -5.09 -12.36
CA ARG A 217 -8.69 -5.36 -13.61
C ARG A 217 -8.88 -4.05 -14.39
N GLY A 218 -9.80 -4.03 -15.36
CA GLY A 218 -10.16 -2.83 -16.12
C GLY A 218 -9.08 -2.42 -17.12
N ASP A 219 -8.68 -1.17 -17.08
CA ASP A 219 -7.61 -0.55 -17.89
C ASP A 219 -6.22 -1.20 -17.70
N PHE A 220 -6.09 -2.07 -16.71
CA PHE A 220 -4.82 -2.65 -16.33
C PHE A 220 -4.27 -3.71 -17.29
N VAL A 221 -5.08 -4.27 -18.20
CA VAL A 221 -4.60 -5.26 -19.18
C VAL A 221 -3.54 -4.66 -20.11
N ASP A 222 -3.76 -3.44 -20.60
CA ASP A 222 -2.79 -2.74 -21.46
C ASP A 222 -1.50 -2.43 -20.70
N HIS A 223 -1.62 -2.14 -19.40
CA HIS A 223 -0.48 -1.97 -18.52
C HIS A 223 0.33 -3.27 -18.39
N CYS A 224 -0.32 -4.43 -18.29
CA CYS A 224 0.37 -5.72 -18.24
C CYS A 224 1.17 -6.01 -19.51
N HIS A 225 0.60 -5.73 -20.68
CA HIS A 225 1.32 -5.81 -21.96
C HIS A 225 2.51 -4.85 -22.02
N HIS A 226 2.36 -3.65 -21.46
CA HIS A 226 3.45 -2.69 -21.36
C HIS A 226 4.57 -3.21 -20.46
N LEU A 227 4.26 -3.80 -19.30
CA LEU A 227 5.25 -4.38 -18.40
C LEU A 227 6.09 -5.46 -19.11
N ALA A 228 5.45 -6.31 -19.93
CA ALA A 228 6.11 -7.34 -20.73
C ALA A 228 7.11 -6.74 -21.74
N LYS A 229 6.71 -5.67 -22.45
CA LYS A 229 7.56 -4.96 -23.43
C LYS A 229 8.82 -4.34 -22.84
N TRP A 230 8.81 -4.05 -21.54
CA TRP A 230 9.95 -3.42 -20.85
C TRP A 230 10.70 -4.36 -19.92
N SER A 231 10.37 -5.65 -19.92
CA SER A 231 10.96 -6.64 -19.00
C SER A 231 10.89 -6.17 -17.53
N SER A 232 9.73 -5.63 -17.14
CA SER A 232 9.56 -5.02 -15.83
C SER A 232 9.66 -6.06 -14.71
N LEU A 233 10.34 -5.70 -13.62
CA LEU A 233 10.34 -6.50 -12.40
C LEU A 233 9.06 -6.26 -11.60
N TYR A 234 8.84 -7.11 -10.58
CA TYR A 234 7.93 -6.73 -9.51
C TYR A 234 8.34 -5.39 -8.87
N ASN A 235 7.35 -4.68 -8.35
CA ASN A 235 7.58 -3.46 -7.62
C ASN A 235 8.55 -3.73 -6.44
N GLY A 236 9.35 -2.74 -6.07
CA GLY A 236 10.51 -2.92 -5.21
C GLY A 236 10.20 -3.52 -3.85
N PHE A 237 9.18 -3.03 -3.12
CA PHE A 237 8.77 -3.63 -1.85
C PHE A 237 7.99 -4.96 -2.00
N ASN A 238 7.62 -5.37 -3.21
CA ASN A 238 7.17 -6.74 -3.49
C ASN A 238 8.34 -7.68 -3.79
N SER A 239 9.59 -7.20 -3.73
CA SER A 239 10.78 -7.95 -4.12
C SER A 239 11.75 -8.24 -2.95
N PHE A 240 11.30 -8.08 -1.69
CA PHE A 240 12.12 -8.43 -0.52
C PHE A 240 12.68 -9.86 -0.65
N PRO A 241 13.97 -10.11 -0.32
CA PRO A 241 14.57 -11.43 -0.46
C PRO A 241 13.83 -12.54 0.29
N ASP A 242 13.23 -12.24 1.44
CA ASP A 242 12.54 -13.21 2.28
C ASP A 242 11.12 -13.58 1.79
N LEU A 243 10.58 -12.91 0.77
CA LEU A 243 9.25 -13.24 0.24
C LEU A 243 9.28 -14.55 -0.55
N PRO A 244 8.26 -15.41 -0.43
CA PRO A 244 8.28 -16.74 -1.05
C PRO A 244 8.16 -16.69 -2.58
N ASP A 245 7.33 -15.79 -3.10
CA ASP A 245 7.07 -15.70 -4.54
C ASP A 245 7.99 -14.64 -5.17
N LYS A 246 8.67 -15.02 -6.25
CA LYS A 246 9.61 -14.19 -7.00
C LYS A 246 9.19 -14.11 -8.45
N PHE A 247 9.62 -13.04 -9.12
CA PHE A 247 9.49 -12.90 -10.56
C PHE A 247 10.80 -12.44 -11.14
N GLU A 248 11.31 -13.22 -12.10
CA GLU A 248 12.45 -12.88 -12.93
C GLU A 248 11.93 -12.81 -14.38
N PRO A 249 12.12 -11.68 -15.08
CA PRO A 249 11.63 -11.49 -16.44
C PRO A 249 12.13 -12.62 -17.34
N PRO A 250 11.25 -13.35 -18.04
CA PRO A 250 11.70 -14.37 -18.96
C PRO A 250 12.32 -13.71 -20.22
N PRO A 251 13.11 -14.46 -21.00
CA PRO A 251 13.68 -13.92 -22.23
C PRO A 251 12.57 -13.55 -23.24
N GLY A 252 12.91 -12.69 -24.20
CA GLY A 252 12.00 -12.32 -25.29
C GLY A 252 11.24 -11.00 -25.08
N GLY A 253 11.51 -10.27 -24.00
CA GLY A 253 11.04 -8.89 -23.80
C GLY A 253 12.17 -7.86 -23.82
N GLY A 254 11.78 -6.58 -23.76
CA GLY A 254 12.69 -5.45 -23.54
C GLY A 254 12.63 -4.37 -24.62
N TRP A 255 13.00 -3.15 -24.22
CA TRP A 255 13.14 -1.99 -25.10
C TRP A 255 11.91 -1.72 -25.99
N GLY A 256 10.71 -1.95 -25.44
CA GLY A 256 9.44 -1.69 -26.13
C GLY A 256 8.90 -2.86 -26.96
N THR A 257 9.56 -4.03 -26.94
CA THR A 257 9.17 -5.22 -27.71
C THR A 257 8.94 -6.44 -26.84
N THR A 258 8.07 -7.36 -27.27
CA THR A 258 7.81 -8.63 -26.55
C THR A 258 7.39 -9.78 -27.47
N THR A 259 7.97 -10.94 -27.19
CA THR A 259 7.40 -12.29 -27.18
C THR A 259 5.89 -12.44 -26.99
N PRO A 260 5.08 -13.15 -27.82
CA PRO A 260 3.77 -13.63 -27.37
C PRO A 260 3.88 -14.55 -26.14
N GLU A 261 4.94 -15.36 -26.06
CA GLU A 261 5.20 -16.25 -24.92
C GLU A 261 5.56 -15.46 -23.66
N ASN A 262 6.43 -14.45 -23.78
CA ASN A 262 6.75 -13.54 -22.68
C ASN A 262 5.50 -12.77 -22.22
N ASP A 263 4.71 -12.25 -23.15
CA ASP A 263 3.48 -11.52 -22.86
C ASP A 263 2.47 -12.37 -22.08
N ALA A 264 2.30 -13.64 -22.48
CA ALA A 264 1.46 -14.59 -21.77
C ALA A 264 1.94 -14.86 -20.33
N ILE A 265 3.25 -14.93 -20.09
CA ILE A 265 3.80 -15.08 -18.73
C ILE A 265 3.47 -13.84 -17.88
N TYR A 266 3.69 -12.64 -18.40
CA TYR A 266 3.32 -11.42 -17.68
C TYR A 266 1.83 -11.37 -17.36
N LEU A 267 0.95 -11.77 -18.30
CA LEU A 267 -0.49 -11.81 -18.06
C LEU A 267 -0.87 -12.79 -16.94
N GLN A 268 -0.18 -13.92 -16.78
CA GLN A 268 -0.44 -14.85 -15.66
C GLN A 268 -0.20 -14.20 -14.29
N HIS A 269 0.85 -13.39 -14.15
CA HIS A 269 1.18 -12.70 -12.90
C HIS A 269 0.46 -11.36 -12.71
N CYS A 270 0.10 -10.70 -13.82
CA CYS A 270 -0.41 -9.33 -13.80
C CYS A 270 -1.94 -9.26 -13.97
N PHE A 271 -2.53 -10.13 -14.77
CA PHE A 271 -3.95 -10.12 -15.12
C PHE A 271 -4.52 -11.56 -15.20
N PRO A 272 -4.41 -12.38 -14.13
CA PRO A 272 -4.80 -13.77 -14.18
C PRO A 272 -6.29 -13.96 -14.49
N SER A 273 -6.62 -15.09 -15.13
CA SER A 273 -8.00 -15.54 -15.33
C SER A 273 -8.65 -15.98 -14.01
N VAL A 274 -9.97 -16.17 -13.99
CA VAL A 274 -10.69 -16.65 -12.80
C VAL A 274 -10.17 -18.03 -12.40
N GLU A 275 -9.91 -18.91 -13.36
CA GLU A 275 -9.37 -20.25 -13.14
C GLU A 275 -7.98 -20.20 -12.50
N GLN A 276 -7.11 -19.33 -13.01
CA GLN A 276 -5.76 -19.12 -12.47
C GLN A 276 -5.80 -18.55 -11.05
N ILE A 277 -6.70 -17.59 -10.78
CA ILE A 277 -6.91 -17.04 -9.44
C ILE A 277 -7.35 -18.14 -8.47
N VAL A 278 -8.35 -18.93 -8.84
CA VAL A 278 -8.91 -19.99 -8.00
C VAL A 278 -7.87 -21.08 -7.72
N GLU A 279 -7.09 -21.48 -8.72
CA GLU A 279 -5.98 -22.43 -8.55
C GLU A 279 -4.93 -21.90 -7.58
N ARG A 280 -4.52 -20.64 -7.74
CA ARG A 280 -3.53 -20.00 -6.88
C ARG A 280 -4.04 -19.86 -5.44
N VAL A 281 -5.31 -19.52 -5.25
CA VAL A 281 -5.95 -19.46 -3.93
C VAL A 281 -5.98 -20.84 -3.26
N SER A 282 -6.28 -21.90 -4.00
CA SER A 282 -6.23 -23.28 -3.50
C SER A 282 -4.82 -23.64 -3.01
N GLN A 283 -3.81 -23.38 -3.83
CA GLN A 283 -2.40 -23.63 -3.49
C GLN A 283 -2.02 -22.91 -2.19
N VAL A 284 -2.27 -21.60 -2.11
CA VAL A 284 -1.93 -20.79 -0.93
C VAL A 284 -2.70 -21.24 0.31
N ARG A 285 -3.97 -21.65 0.17
CA ARG A 285 -4.76 -22.21 1.27
C ARG A 285 -4.15 -23.51 1.80
N ASN A 286 -3.65 -24.36 0.91
CA ASN A 286 -2.98 -25.61 1.27
C ASN A 286 -1.62 -25.37 1.94
N ASP A 287 -0.81 -24.47 1.40
CA ASP A 287 0.48 -24.07 1.97
C ASP A 287 0.30 -23.52 3.39
N GLU A 288 -0.67 -22.63 3.57
CA GLU A 288 -0.96 -22.01 4.85
C GLU A 288 -1.49 -23.02 5.87
N GLN A 289 -2.37 -23.93 5.44
CA GLN A 289 -2.81 -25.04 6.28
C GLN A 289 -1.62 -25.91 6.71
N ALA A 290 -0.71 -26.25 5.80
CA ALA A 290 0.48 -27.04 6.09
C ALA A 290 1.38 -26.34 7.12
N ARG A 291 1.60 -25.02 6.95
CA ARG A 291 2.37 -24.17 7.88
C ARG A 291 1.76 -24.11 9.28
N LEU A 292 0.43 -24.12 9.37
CA LEU A 292 -0.31 -23.97 10.62
C LEU A 292 -0.75 -25.29 11.27
N ARG A 293 -0.41 -26.47 10.72
CA ARG A 293 -0.84 -27.79 11.23
C ARG A 293 -0.65 -28.00 12.74
N ARG A 294 0.34 -27.36 13.36
CA ARG A 294 0.60 -27.44 14.83
C ARG A 294 -0.09 -26.36 15.66
N ARG A 295 -0.67 -25.34 15.02
CA ARG A 295 -1.27 -24.14 15.64
C ARG A 295 -2.78 -24.03 15.45
N GLY A 296 -3.40 -24.96 14.71
CA GLY A 296 -4.87 -25.03 14.53
C GLY A 296 -5.48 -23.93 13.67
N GLY A 297 -4.67 -23.14 12.95
CA GLY A 297 -5.16 -22.06 12.10
C GLY A 297 -5.41 -22.51 10.64
N ALA A 298 -6.42 -21.92 10.01
CA ALA A 298 -6.77 -22.16 8.61
C ALA A 298 -7.37 -20.88 8.00
N LEU A 299 -7.24 -20.72 6.68
CA LEU A 299 -7.94 -19.66 5.96
C LEU A 299 -9.42 -20.04 5.82
N ARG A 300 -10.28 -19.11 6.26
CA ARG A 300 -11.73 -19.26 6.45
C ARG A 300 -12.52 -18.19 5.72
N SER A 301 -11.95 -17.03 5.46
CA SER A 301 -12.61 -15.93 4.76
C SER A 301 -11.73 -15.39 3.65
N VAL A 302 -12.36 -14.94 2.55
CA VAL A 302 -11.70 -14.29 1.42
C VAL A 302 -12.26 -12.88 1.26
N PHE A 303 -11.38 -11.89 1.13
CA PHE A 303 -11.74 -10.53 0.76
C PHE A 303 -11.00 -10.10 -0.53
N ILE A 304 -11.76 -9.72 -1.55
CA ILE A 304 -11.26 -9.37 -2.88
C ILE A 304 -11.15 -7.84 -3.02
N MET A 305 -9.92 -7.33 -2.98
CA MET A 305 -9.56 -5.94 -3.25
C MET A 305 -9.46 -5.72 -4.77
N THR A 306 -10.44 -5.05 -5.39
CA THR A 306 -10.46 -4.93 -6.87
C THR A 306 -11.21 -3.73 -7.42
N ASN A 307 -10.77 -3.24 -8.58
CA ASN A 307 -11.50 -2.30 -9.43
C ASN A 307 -12.35 -2.99 -10.52
N GLY A 308 -12.44 -4.33 -10.51
CA GLY A 308 -13.21 -5.10 -11.49
C GLY A 308 -14.71 -4.76 -11.51
N LYS A 309 -15.38 -5.07 -12.63
CA LYS A 309 -16.83 -4.93 -12.79
C LYS A 309 -17.56 -5.89 -11.85
N ALA A 310 -18.77 -5.52 -11.43
CA ALA A 310 -19.53 -6.29 -10.43
C ALA A 310 -19.77 -7.73 -10.89
N GLU A 311 -20.14 -7.92 -12.16
CA GLU A 311 -20.46 -9.24 -12.72
C GLU A 311 -19.25 -10.19 -12.69
N TRP A 312 -18.07 -9.66 -13.01
CA TRP A 312 -16.81 -10.42 -12.94
C TRP A 312 -16.43 -10.76 -11.49
N VAL A 313 -16.71 -9.86 -10.55
CA VAL A 313 -16.48 -10.11 -9.12
C VAL A 313 -17.40 -11.22 -8.62
N ASP A 314 -18.67 -11.23 -9.03
CA ASP A 314 -19.63 -12.26 -8.65
C ASP A 314 -19.27 -13.62 -9.23
N GLU A 315 -18.83 -13.67 -10.49
CA GLU A 315 -18.26 -14.87 -11.12
C GLU A 315 -17.08 -15.42 -10.32
N LEU A 316 -16.12 -14.57 -9.95
CA LEU A 316 -14.96 -14.99 -9.16
C LEU A 316 -15.37 -15.49 -7.77
N LYS A 317 -16.28 -14.79 -7.08
CA LYS A 317 -16.78 -15.22 -5.76
C LYS A 317 -17.39 -16.63 -5.85
N GLU A 318 -18.16 -16.90 -6.90
CA GLU A 318 -18.77 -18.22 -7.10
C GLU A 318 -17.74 -19.29 -7.40
N ALA A 319 -16.79 -19.03 -8.30
CA ALA A 319 -15.72 -19.96 -8.62
C ALA A 319 -14.87 -20.34 -7.39
N LEU A 320 -14.60 -19.38 -6.50
CA LEU A 320 -13.91 -19.62 -5.23
C LEU A 320 -14.69 -20.54 -4.28
N ARG A 321 -16.03 -20.39 -4.22
CA ARG A 321 -16.91 -21.25 -3.42
C ARG A 321 -16.95 -22.66 -3.99
N GLN A 322 -17.16 -22.80 -5.30
CA GLN A 322 -17.22 -24.10 -5.96
C GLN A 322 -15.92 -24.88 -5.83
N ARG A 323 -14.77 -24.22 -5.98
CA ARG A 323 -13.47 -24.88 -5.77
C ARG A 323 -13.28 -25.34 -4.33
N ALA A 324 -13.67 -24.52 -3.35
CA ALA A 324 -13.60 -24.94 -1.94
C ALA A 324 -14.45 -26.19 -1.69
N LEU A 325 -15.70 -26.21 -2.18
CA LEU A 325 -16.60 -27.36 -2.05
C LEU A 325 -16.02 -28.62 -2.69
N ALA A 326 -15.45 -28.51 -3.89
CA ALA A 326 -14.78 -29.62 -4.57
C ALA A 326 -13.57 -30.17 -3.78
N GLU A 327 -12.93 -29.34 -2.96
CA GLU A 327 -11.83 -29.73 -2.06
C GLU A 327 -12.31 -30.24 -0.69
N GLY A 328 -13.63 -30.39 -0.49
CA GLY A 328 -14.22 -30.80 0.78
C GLY A 328 -14.10 -29.74 1.87
N ARG A 329 -14.08 -28.45 1.49
CA ARG A 329 -13.95 -27.30 2.40
C ARG A 329 -15.02 -26.26 2.08
N GLU A 330 -15.20 -25.31 2.99
CA GLU A 330 -16.06 -24.15 2.75
C GLU A 330 -15.35 -22.86 3.13
N TRP A 331 -15.78 -21.76 2.53
CA TRP A 331 -15.43 -20.42 2.97
C TRP A 331 -16.57 -19.90 3.84
N GLU A 332 -16.26 -19.39 5.03
CA GLU A 332 -17.22 -18.73 5.91
C GLU A 332 -17.69 -17.41 5.29
N ASN A 333 -16.78 -16.66 4.66
CA ASN A 333 -17.08 -15.43 3.93
C ASN A 333 -16.30 -15.36 2.62
N VAL A 334 -16.96 -14.88 1.56
CA VAL A 334 -16.32 -14.48 0.30
C VAL A 334 -16.90 -13.12 -0.09
N ALA A 335 -16.15 -12.05 0.18
CA ALA A 335 -16.56 -10.66 -0.01
C ALA A 335 -15.52 -9.88 -0.82
N SER A 336 -15.83 -8.61 -1.14
CA SER A 336 -15.04 -7.77 -2.02
C SER A 336 -15.18 -6.29 -1.70
N SER A 337 -14.34 -5.45 -2.31
CA SER A 337 -14.47 -3.99 -2.29
C SER A 337 -15.84 -3.49 -2.77
N ARG A 338 -16.57 -4.28 -3.57
CA ARG A 338 -17.92 -3.94 -4.07
C ARG A 338 -19.01 -4.13 -3.02
N ASP A 339 -18.74 -4.94 -1.99
CA ASP A 339 -19.67 -5.20 -0.89
C ASP A 339 -19.51 -4.20 0.26
N LEU A 340 -18.48 -3.35 0.22
CA LEU A 340 -18.23 -2.34 1.24
C LEU A 340 -19.35 -1.29 1.24
N VAL A 341 -19.92 -1.05 2.41
CA VAL A 341 -20.81 0.07 2.66
C VAL A 341 -19.98 1.24 3.19
N LEU A 342 -19.90 2.31 2.40
CA LEU A 342 -19.04 3.47 2.65
C LEU A 342 -19.86 4.76 2.69
N SER A 343 -19.51 5.66 3.61
CA SER A 343 -20.00 7.04 3.62
C SER A 343 -19.57 7.79 2.34
N ARG A 344 -20.14 8.98 2.11
CA ARG A 344 -19.77 9.82 0.97
C ARG A 344 -18.27 10.13 0.96
N GLU A 345 -17.71 10.49 2.11
CA GLU A 345 -16.31 10.83 2.31
C GLU A 345 -15.41 9.61 2.13
N GLN A 346 -15.81 8.47 2.71
CA GLN A 346 -15.06 7.21 2.63
C GLN A 346 -14.93 6.69 1.19
N LYS A 347 -15.91 6.96 0.31
CA LYS A 347 -15.84 6.55 -1.11
C LYS A 347 -14.62 7.11 -1.83
N TYR A 348 -14.16 8.31 -1.49
CA TYR A 348 -13.01 8.94 -2.15
C TYR A 348 -11.66 8.44 -1.62
N VAL A 349 -11.68 7.65 -0.56
CA VAL A 349 -10.49 7.04 0.07
C VAL A 349 -10.62 5.52 0.17
N ALA A 350 -11.53 4.90 -0.59
CA ALA A 350 -11.86 3.49 -0.52
C ALA A 350 -10.65 2.56 -0.77
N GLN A 351 -9.71 2.98 -1.61
CA GLN A 351 -8.45 2.26 -1.86
C GLN A 351 -7.63 2.07 -0.57
N ALA A 352 -7.68 3.04 0.36
CA ALA A 352 -6.99 2.91 1.63
C ALA A 352 -7.71 1.92 2.57
N VAL A 353 -9.04 1.81 2.49
CA VAL A 353 -9.83 0.79 3.20
C VAL A 353 -9.39 -0.61 2.78
N ASP A 354 -9.31 -0.85 1.46
CA ASP A 354 -8.78 -2.11 0.90
C ASP A 354 -7.36 -2.39 1.42
N MET A 355 -6.48 -1.39 1.40
CA MET A 355 -5.09 -1.55 1.88
C MET A 355 -5.01 -1.90 3.37
N VAL A 356 -5.87 -1.36 4.23
CA VAL A 356 -5.91 -1.75 5.65
C VAL A 356 -6.35 -3.20 5.81
N ILE A 357 -7.36 -3.63 5.05
CA ILE A 357 -7.82 -5.03 5.07
C ILE A 357 -6.70 -5.96 4.60
N GLY A 358 -6.01 -5.62 3.50
CA GLY A 358 -4.87 -6.37 2.99
C GLY A 358 -3.67 -6.38 3.97
N GLN A 359 -3.35 -5.24 4.58
CA GLN A 359 -2.30 -5.14 5.60
C GLN A 359 -2.59 -6.04 6.78
N ARG A 360 -3.86 -6.12 7.20
CA ARG A 360 -4.32 -6.94 8.32
C ARG A 360 -4.70 -8.37 7.92
N ALA A 361 -4.56 -8.80 6.67
CA ALA A 361 -4.91 -10.17 6.32
C ALA A 361 -3.96 -11.18 6.97
N GLN A 362 -4.43 -12.39 7.29
CA GLN A 362 -3.52 -13.46 7.69
C GLN A 362 -2.54 -13.77 6.56
N VAL A 363 -3.07 -13.89 5.34
CA VAL A 363 -2.29 -14.02 4.10
C VAL A 363 -2.85 -13.05 3.07
N ILE A 364 -1.98 -12.42 2.29
CA ILE A 364 -2.36 -11.66 1.10
C ILE A 364 -1.82 -12.33 -0.15
N ILE A 365 -2.63 -12.46 -1.20
CA ILE A 365 -2.15 -12.71 -2.57
C ILE A 365 -2.35 -11.41 -3.35
N GLY A 366 -1.25 -10.78 -3.76
CA GLY A 366 -1.29 -9.51 -4.45
C GLY A 366 -0.72 -9.55 -5.86
N ASN A 367 -0.97 -8.48 -6.62
CA ASN A 367 -0.29 -8.25 -7.88
C ASN A 367 1.12 -7.71 -7.61
N GLY A 368 2.15 -8.47 -7.99
CA GLY A 368 3.56 -8.13 -7.74
C GLY A 368 4.04 -6.86 -8.47
N PHE A 369 3.41 -6.47 -9.57
CA PHE A 369 3.72 -5.24 -10.30
C PHE A 369 3.04 -3.99 -9.71
N SER A 370 1.99 -4.17 -8.91
CA SER A 370 1.21 -3.06 -8.38
C SER A 370 1.89 -2.37 -7.21
N SER A 371 1.96 -1.03 -7.29
CA SER A 371 2.36 -0.18 -6.17
C SER A 371 1.41 -0.26 -4.98
N LEU A 372 0.12 -0.57 -5.18
CA LEU A 372 -0.83 -0.76 -4.06
C LEU A 372 -0.43 -1.99 -3.24
N THR A 373 -0.17 -3.13 -3.89
CA THR A 373 0.36 -4.32 -3.20
C THR A 373 1.68 -3.99 -2.51
N SER A 374 2.57 -3.27 -3.19
CA SER A 374 3.89 -2.90 -2.66
C SER A 374 3.81 -2.06 -1.39
N ASN A 375 2.87 -1.13 -1.32
CA ASN A 375 2.59 -0.38 -0.08
C ASN A 375 2.07 -1.31 1.03
N VAL A 376 1.17 -2.24 0.71
CA VAL A 376 0.65 -3.21 1.70
C VAL A 376 1.78 -4.10 2.23
N VAL A 377 2.64 -4.64 1.36
CA VAL A 377 3.78 -5.48 1.76
C VAL A 377 4.78 -4.67 2.58
N MET A 378 5.13 -3.45 2.17
CA MET A 378 5.99 -2.56 2.95
C MET A 378 5.45 -2.35 4.38
N LEU A 379 4.15 -2.05 4.53
CA LEU A 379 3.53 -1.86 5.84
C LEU A 379 3.49 -3.16 6.65
N ARG A 380 3.17 -4.30 6.03
CA ARG A 380 3.21 -5.62 6.69
C ARG A 380 4.59 -5.96 7.22
N MET A 381 5.63 -5.72 6.42
CA MET A 381 7.03 -5.92 6.80
C MET A 381 7.43 -4.96 7.92
N ALA A 382 6.96 -3.71 7.92
CA ALA A 382 7.18 -2.75 9.01
C ALA A 382 6.51 -3.19 10.32
N ASN A 383 5.34 -3.84 10.23
CA ASN A 383 4.64 -4.43 11.38
C ASN A 383 5.15 -5.82 11.79
N ASN A 384 6.29 -6.26 11.25
CA ASN A 384 6.87 -7.58 11.50
C ASN A 384 5.91 -8.75 11.23
N ILE A 385 4.99 -8.58 10.27
CA ILE A 385 4.16 -9.69 9.79
C ILE A 385 5.04 -10.61 8.94
N HIS A 386 4.92 -11.92 9.16
CA HIS A 386 5.83 -12.91 8.61
C HIS A 386 5.91 -12.87 7.07
N PRO A 387 7.10 -12.85 6.45
CA PRO A 387 7.28 -12.73 5.00
C PRO A 387 6.46 -13.73 4.18
N ASP A 388 6.45 -15.01 4.58
CA ASP A 388 5.69 -16.10 3.92
C ASP A 388 4.19 -15.84 3.70
N THR A 389 3.62 -14.89 4.45
CA THR A 389 2.20 -14.53 4.33
C THR A 389 1.93 -13.46 3.26
N ASN A 390 2.96 -13.02 2.55
CA ASN A 390 2.87 -12.12 1.41
C ASN A 390 3.12 -12.96 0.14
N ARG A 391 2.05 -13.28 -0.56
CA ARG A 391 2.06 -14.10 -1.77
C ARG A 391 1.74 -13.24 -2.99
N PHE A 392 2.13 -13.70 -4.16
CA PHE A 392 1.82 -13.05 -5.44
C PHE A 392 1.14 -14.02 -6.42
N TRP A 393 0.46 -13.46 -7.42
CA TRP A 393 -0.13 -14.21 -8.54
C TRP A 393 0.91 -14.98 -9.31
#